data_AF-A0A1I7GMJ6-F1
#
_entry.id   AF-A0A1I7GMJ6-F1
#
_cell.length_a   1.000
_cell.length_b   1.000
_cell.length_c   1.000
_cell.angle_alpha   90.00
_cell.angle_beta   90.00
_cell.angle_gamma   90.00
#
_symmetry.space_group_name_H-M   'P 1'
#
loop_
_entity.id
_entity.type
_entity.pdbx_description
1 polymer ?
#
loop_
_entity_poly.entity_id
_entity_poly.type
_entity_poly.pdbx_seq_one_letter_code
_entity_poly.pdbx_strand_id
1 'polypeptide(L)'
;MNKLQHKITKYNMLCGLFMSLIIGLIFNLQMAAIFLLGIAIGLLSYISRVIVVKKWIGKGTIRILTTTFLRIFVIVGIVIPIMYDLKLVAAYLAGFIMHFLVEGFCLKI
;
A
#
# COMPACT_ATOMS: atom_id res chain seq x y z
N MET A 1 8.47 16.32 -4.05
CA MET A 1 7.67 15.30 -4.78
C MET A 1 7.42 15.83 -6.20
N ASN A 2 7.53 15.02 -7.26
CA ASN A 2 7.15 15.49 -8.61
C ASN A 2 5.63 15.56 -8.76
N LYS A 3 5.12 16.38 -9.70
CA LYS A 3 3.68 16.49 -10.01
C LYS A 3 3.03 15.12 -10.31
N LEU A 4 3.77 14.22 -10.98
CA LEU A 4 3.32 12.86 -11.28
C LEU A 4 3.14 12.00 -10.01
N GLN A 5 4.10 12.04 -9.09
CA GLN A 5 4.04 11.29 -7.82
C GLN A 5 2.86 11.74 -6.96
N HIS A 6 2.63 13.06 -6.89
CA HIS A 6 1.48 13.61 -6.19
C HIS A 6 0.14 13.16 -6.81
N LYS A 7 0.07 13.09 -8.15
CA LYS A 7 -1.12 12.63 -8.87
C LYS A 7 -1.39 11.13 -8.60
N ILE A 8 -0.35 10.30 -8.61
CA ILE A 8 -0.42 8.87 -8.26
C ILE A 8 -0.94 8.70 -6.83
N THR A 9 -0.33 9.36 -5.85
CA THR A 9 -0.74 9.25 -4.43
C THR A 9 -2.19 9.71 -4.23
N LYS A 10 -2.59 10.81 -4.87
CA LYS A 10 -3.96 11.33 -4.77
C LYS A 10 -4.99 10.39 -5.38
N TYR A 11 -4.70 9.82 -6.56
CA TYR A 11 -5.59 8.84 -7.20
C TYR A 11 -5.69 7.55 -6.38
N ASN A 12 -4.56 7.07 -5.85
CA ASN A 12 -4.53 5.83 -5.08
C ASN A 12 -5.29 5.96 -3.76
N MET A 13 -5.15 7.10 -3.06
CA MET A 13 -5.97 7.40 -1.88
C MET A 13 -7.46 7.54 -2.23
N LEU A 14 -7.80 8.23 -3.32
CA LEU A 14 -9.20 8.44 -3.71
C LEU A 14 -9.87 7.11 -4.10
N CYS A 15 -9.26 6.33 -5.01
CA CYS A 15 -9.76 5.01 -5.40
C CYS A 15 -9.82 4.05 -4.22
N GLY A 16 -8.80 4.05 -3.37
CA GLY A 16 -8.77 3.20 -2.18
C GLY A 16 -9.89 3.53 -1.19
N LEU A 17 -10.18 4.81 -0.99
CA LEU A 17 -11.25 5.26 -0.11
C LEU A 17 -12.64 4.94 -0.68
N PHE A 18 -12.85 5.14 -1.98
CA PHE A 18 -14.10 4.73 -2.64
C PHE A 18 -14.33 3.21 -2.58
N MET A 19 -13.30 2.40 -2.84
CA MET A 19 -13.43 0.94 -2.74
C MET A 19 -13.64 0.46 -1.32
N SER A 20 -12.97 1.07 -0.34
CA SER A 20 -13.21 0.75 1.06
C SER A 20 -14.65 1.05 1.48
N LEU A 21 -15.24 2.15 1.00
CA LEU A 21 -16.64 2.47 1.25
C LEU A 21 -17.58 1.42 0.66
N ILE A 22 -17.33 0.99 -0.58
CA ILE A 22 -18.12 -0.06 -1.25
C ILE A 22 -18.03 -1.38 -0.48
N ILE A 23 -16.83 -1.78 -0.06
CA ILE A 23 -16.61 -3.01 0.73
C ILE A 23 -17.28 -2.91 2.10
N GLY A 24 -17.24 -1.74 2.73
CA GLY A 24 -17.91 -1.50 4.01
C GLY A 24 -19.42 -1.59 3.93
N LEU A 25 -19.99 -1.16 2.79
CA LEU A 25 -21.42 -1.21 2.52
C LEU A 25 -21.91 -2.64 2.23
N ILE A 26 -21.07 -3.47 1.58
CA ILE A 26 -21.44 -4.83 1.16
C ILE A 26 -21.16 -5.87 2.25
N PHE A 27 -20.04 -5.75 2.97
CA PHE A 27 -19.59 -6.78 3.92
C PHE A 27 -19.74 -6.34 5.37
N ASN A 28 -18.82 -5.49 5.85
CA ASN A 28 -18.81 -4.97 7.22
C ASN A 28 -17.77 -3.84 7.33
N LEU A 29 -17.97 -2.94 8.28
CA LEU A 29 -17.10 -1.80 8.56
C LEU A 29 -15.69 -2.23 9.01
N GLN A 30 -15.57 -3.37 9.72
CA GLN A 30 -14.27 -3.96 10.07
C GLN A 30 -13.45 -4.38 8.85
N MET A 31 -14.09 -5.01 7.86
CA MET A 31 -13.45 -5.43 6.61
C MET A 31 -12.99 -4.23 5.79
N ALA A 32 -13.81 -3.17 5.74
CA ALA A 32 -13.44 -1.90 5.12
C ALA A 32 -12.22 -1.27 5.79
N ALA A 33 -12.21 -1.18 7.12
CA ALA A 33 -11.08 -0.60 7.85
C ALA A 33 -9.77 -1.34 7.55
N ILE A 34 -9.81 -2.68 7.49
CA ILE A 34 -8.63 -3.52 7.20
C ILE A 34 -8.19 -3.41 5.73
N PHE A 35 -9.14 -3.30 4.80
CA PHE A 35 -8.85 -3.02 3.40
C PHE A 35 -8.14 -1.66 3.23
N LEU A 36 -8.64 -0.63 3.91
CA LEU A 36 -8.07 0.73 3.89
C LEU A 36 -6.67 0.75 4.54
N LEU A 37 -6.46 -0.03 5.59
CA LEU A 37 -5.15 -0.30 6.19
C LEU A 37 -4.16 -0.89 5.17
N GLY A 38 -4.58 -1.91 4.41
CA GLY A 38 -3.77 -2.52 3.35
C GLY A 38 -3.31 -1.51 2.30
N ILE A 39 -4.21 -0.63 1.86
CA ILE A 39 -3.89 0.47 0.93
C ILE A 39 -2.92 1.48 1.55
N ALA A 40 -3.16 1.87 2.81
CA ALA A 40 -2.33 2.83 3.51
C ALA A 40 -0.88 2.32 3.65
N ILE A 41 -0.69 1.05 3.98
CA ILE A 41 0.64 0.42 4.10
C ILE A 41 1.32 0.33 2.74
N GLY A 42 0.57 -0.03 1.70
CA GLY A 42 1.05 0.04 0.32
C GLY A 42 1.65 1.42 0.03
N LEU A 43 0.85 2.46 0.29
CA LEU A 43 1.20 3.86 0.06
C LEU A 43 2.42 4.31 0.86
N LEU A 44 2.48 3.96 2.15
CA LEU A 44 3.59 4.28 3.05
C LEU A 44 4.91 3.67 2.54
N SER A 45 4.80 2.47 1.99
CA SER A 45 5.93 1.79 1.42
C SER A 45 6.38 2.38 0.09
N TYR A 46 5.45 2.83 -0.75
CA TYR A 46 5.78 3.56 -1.97
C TYR A 46 6.46 4.89 -1.67
N ILE A 47 5.93 5.65 -0.71
CA ILE A 47 6.53 6.92 -0.27
C ILE A 47 7.95 6.67 0.21
N SER A 48 8.15 5.62 1.02
CA SER A 48 9.48 5.20 1.48
C SER A 48 10.41 4.90 0.31
N ARG A 49 9.95 4.12 -0.69
CA ARG A 49 10.72 3.81 -1.91
C ARG A 49 11.05 5.07 -2.71
N VAL A 50 10.09 5.97 -2.91
CA VAL A 50 10.26 7.24 -3.63
C VAL A 50 11.29 8.13 -2.93
N ILE A 51 11.23 8.26 -1.61
CA ILE A 51 12.19 9.06 -0.84
C ILE A 51 13.59 8.46 -0.95
N VAL A 52 13.71 7.14 -0.77
CA VAL A 52 15.00 6.44 -0.85
C VAL A 52 15.60 6.57 -2.25
N VAL A 53 14.82 6.30 -3.29
CA VAL A 53 15.27 6.40 -4.69
C VAL A 53 15.65 7.85 -5.04
N LYS A 54 14.82 8.85 -4.70
CA LYS A 54 15.16 10.26 -4.98
C LYS A 54 16.41 10.73 -4.25
N LYS A 55 16.63 10.25 -3.03
CA LYS A 55 17.73 10.72 -2.18
C LYS A 55 19.04 9.96 -2.43
N TRP A 56 19.00 8.79 -3.08
CA TRP A 56 20.15 7.87 -3.18
C TRP A 56 20.38 7.25 -4.56
N ILE A 57 19.82 7.81 -5.64
CA ILE A 57 20.25 7.48 -7.01
C ILE A 57 21.79 7.62 -7.09
N GLY A 58 22.48 6.48 -7.15
CA GLY A 58 23.93 6.38 -7.34
C GLY A 58 24.81 5.94 -6.15
N LYS A 59 24.33 5.80 -4.89
CA LYS A 59 25.26 5.60 -3.74
C LYS A 59 24.94 4.54 -2.66
N GLY A 60 24.08 3.55 -2.88
CA GLY A 60 24.05 2.43 -1.92
C GLY A 60 22.92 1.41 -2.06
N THR A 61 23.26 0.26 -2.65
CA THR A 61 22.41 -0.94 -2.76
C THR A 61 21.92 -1.46 -1.40
N ILE A 62 22.73 -1.30 -0.34
CA ILE A 62 22.47 -1.86 0.99
C ILE A 62 21.22 -1.23 1.65
N ARG A 63 21.02 0.10 1.51
CA ARG A 63 19.86 0.79 2.12
C ARG A 63 18.54 0.54 1.38
N ILE A 64 18.60 0.29 0.08
CA ILE A 64 17.44 -0.15 -0.71
C ILE A 64 16.98 -1.51 -0.19
N LEU A 65 17.92 -2.40 0.10
CA LEU A 65 17.65 -3.70 0.70
C LEU A 65 17.00 -3.56 2.09
N THR A 66 17.53 -2.70 2.97
CA THR A 66 16.97 -2.45 4.30
C THR A 66 15.53 -1.96 4.24
N THR A 67 15.22 -1.05 3.32
CA THR A 67 13.83 -0.54 3.16
C THR A 67 12.87 -1.60 2.65
N THR A 68 13.37 -2.57 1.87
CA THR A 68 12.58 -3.71 1.40
C THR A 68 12.29 -4.71 2.52
N PHE A 69 13.29 -5.01 3.36
CA PHE A 69 13.10 -5.86 4.55
C PHE A 69 12.15 -5.21 5.55
N LEU A 70 12.27 -3.91 5.80
CA LEU A 70 11.36 -3.18 6.69
C LEU A 70 9.91 -3.23 6.18
N ARG A 71 9.71 -3.15 4.86
CA ARG A 71 8.38 -3.28 4.22
C ARG A 71 7.75 -4.64 4.49
N ILE A 72 8.52 -5.71 4.32
CA ILE A 72 8.06 -7.08 4.55
C ILE A 72 7.71 -7.29 6.03
N PHE A 73 8.54 -6.77 6.95
CA PHE A 73 8.27 -6.82 8.39
C PHE A 73 6.98 -6.10 8.78
N VAL A 74 6.71 -4.93 8.21
CA VAL A 74 5.46 -4.18 8.46
C VAL A 74 4.25 -4.95 7.93
N ILE A 75 4.35 -5.53 6.73
CA ILE A 75 3.26 -6.33 6.14
C ILE A 75 2.97 -7.57 7.01
N VAL A 76 4.01 -8.31 7.38
CA VAL A 76 3.87 -9.53 8.20
C VAL A 76 3.36 -9.18 9.61
N GLY A 77 3.89 -8.13 10.24
CA GLY A 77 3.48 -7.68 11.56
C GLY A 77 2.00 -7.32 11.68
N ILE A 78 1.41 -6.80 10.59
CA ILE A 78 -0.01 -6.42 10.54
C ILE A 78 -0.90 -7.62 10.20
N VAL A 79 -0.39 -8.60 9.45
CA VAL A 79 -1.12 -9.84 9.15
C VAL A 79 -1.20 -10.76 10.36
N ILE A 80 -0.18 -10.80 11.24
CA ILE A 80 -0.16 -11.65 12.44
C ILE A 80 -1.42 -11.51 13.33
N PRO A 81 -1.86 -10.31 13.75
CA PRO A 81 -3.05 -10.17 14.60
C PRO A 81 -4.37 -10.50 13.87
N ILE A 82 -4.35 -10.59 12.55
CA ILE A 82 -5.52 -10.77 11.69
C ILE A 82 -5.57 -12.19 11.10
N MET A 83 -4.51 -13.00 11.27
CA MET A 83 -4.33 -14.31 10.65
C MET A 83 -5.43 -15.33 10.97
N TYR A 84 -6.11 -15.17 12.10
CA TYR A 84 -7.17 -16.08 12.52
C TYR A 84 -8.43 -15.98 11.65
N ASP A 85 -8.64 -14.84 10.98
CA ASP A 85 -9.78 -14.63 10.10
C ASP A 85 -9.34 -14.47 8.64
N LEU A 86 -9.50 -15.55 7.87
CA LEU A 86 -9.14 -15.57 6.44
C LEU A 86 -9.85 -14.47 5.63
N LYS A 87 -11.07 -14.09 6.02
CA LYS A 87 -11.82 -13.00 5.37
C LYS A 87 -11.10 -11.66 5.51
N LEU A 88 -10.61 -11.37 6.72
CA LEU A 88 -9.92 -10.12 7.04
C LEU A 88 -8.53 -10.08 6.38
N VAL A 89 -7.82 -11.22 6.36
CA VAL A 89 -6.56 -11.36 5.60
C VAL A 89 -6.78 -11.15 4.11
N ALA A 90 -7.84 -11.72 3.52
CA ALA A 90 -8.15 -11.54 2.11
C ALA A 90 -8.48 -10.08 1.76
N ALA A 91 -9.24 -9.38 2.62
CA ALA A 91 -9.52 -7.96 2.45
C ALA A 91 -8.23 -7.12 2.52
N TYR A 92 -7.35 -7.40 3.48
CA TYR A 92 -6.05 -6.75 3.58
C TYR A 92 -5.20 -6.95 2.30
N LEU A 93 -5.09 -8.21 1.84
CA LEU A 93 -4.32 -8.56 0.66
C LEU A 93 -4.89 -7.90 -0.60
N ALA A 94 -6.21 -7.86 -0.74
CA ALA A 94 -6.89 -7.22 -1.86
C ALA A 94 -6.58 -5.72 -1.91
N GLY A 95 -6.60 -5.03 -0.76
CA GLY A 95 -6.23 -3.62 -0.67
C GLY A 95 -4.77 -3.37 -1.06
N PHE A 96 -3.87 -4.24 -0.60
CA PHE A 96 -2.44 -4.14 -0.93
C PHE A 96 -2.14 -4.41 -2.41
N ILE A 97 -2.79 -5.40 -3.02
CA ILE A 97 -2.67 -5.70 -4.46
C ILE A 97 -3.25 -4.57 -5.30
N MET A 98 -4.39 -4.01 -4.91
CA MET A 98 -5.02 -2.90 -5.62
C MET A 98 -4.10 -1.68 -5.67
N HIS A 99 -3.44 -1.38 -4.56
CA HIS A 99 -2.43 -0.32 -4.50
C HIS A 99 -1.31 -0.53 -5.53
N PHE A 100 -0.81 -1.76 -5.66
CA PHE A 100 0.22 -2.13 -6.66
C PHE A 100 -0.28 -2.00 -8.11
N LEU A 101 -1.55 -2.38 -8.37
CA LEU A 101 -2.17 -2.25 -9.69
C LEU A 101 -2.31 -0.78 -10.10
N VAL A 102 -2.74 0.09 -9.19
CA VAL A 102 -2.88 1.54 -9.45
C VAL A 102 -1.51 2.18 -9.71
N GLU A 103 -0.48 1.78 -8.98
CA GLU A 103 0.89 2.23 -9.25
C GLU A 103 1.39 1.77 -10.62
N GLY A 104 1.16 0.51 -10.97
CA GLY A 104 1.53 -0.04 -12.27
C GLY A 104 0.82 0.65 -13.43
N PHE A 105 -0.48 0.93 -13.30
CA PHE A 105 -1.25 1.65 -14.32
C PHE A 105 -0.79 3.10 -14.49
N CYS A 106 -0.47 3.77 -13.38
CA CYS A 106 -0.16 5.21 -13.42
C CYS A 106 1.30 5.52 -13.79
N LEU A 107 2.21 4.55 -13.68
CA LEU A 107 3.61 4.65 -14.15
C LEU A 107 3.80 4.23 -15.62
N LYS A 108 2.76 3.68 -16.29
CA LYS A 108 2.84 3.19 -17.67
C LYS A 108 2.46 4.25 -18.73
N ILE A 109 2.51 5.54 -18.38
CA ILE A 109 2.33 6.71 -19.24
C ILE A 109 3.56 7.59 -19.10
#